data_AF-A0A833VGF7-F1
#
_entry.id   AF-A0A833VGF7-F1
#
_cell.length_a   1.000
_cell.length_b   1.000
_cell.length_c   1.000
_cell.angle_alpha   90.00
_cell.angle_beta   90.00
_cell.angle_gamma   90.00
#
_symmetry.space_group_name_H-M   'P 1'
#
loop_
_entity.id
_entity.type
_entity.pdbx_description
1 polymer ?
#
loop_
_entity_poly.entity_id
_entity_poly.type
_entity_poly.pdbx_seq_one_letter_code
_entity_poly.pdbx_strand_id
1 'polypeptide(L)' 'MHVKVFLCGYHYPGRKINLASHDSYDSLYCGLHRLFRHFDKAYDPNDSSEEERYNSDITFYYLDCEGNTALVGDIPWE' A
#
# COMPACT_ATOMS: atom_id res chain seq x y z
N MET A 1 8.76 3.86 -12.20
CA MET A 1 8.01 2.71 -12.78
C MET A 1 6.58 2.78 -12.27
N HIS A 2 5.56 2.56 -13.09
CA HIS A 2 4.18 2.59 -12.59
C HIS A 2 3.61 1.19 -12.42
N VAL A 3 3.01 0.92 -11.26
CA VAL A 3 2.39 -0.37 -10.93
C VAL A 3 0.91 -0.20 -10.63
N LYS A 4 0.12 -1.25 -10.86
CA LYS A 4 -1.31 -1.27 -10.53
C LYS A 4 -1.47 -1.88 -9.14
N VAL A 5 -2.34 -1.29 -8.34
CA VAL A 5 -2.65 -1.74 -6.99
C VAL A 5 -4.15 -2.01 -6.90
N PHE A 6 -4.49 -3.16 -6.34
CA PHE A 6 -5.86 -3.62 -6.15
C PHE A 6 -6.06 -3.97 -4.69
N LEU A 7 -7.24 -3.67 -4.15
CA LEU A 7 -7.64 -4.12 -2.82
C LEU A 7 -8.49 -5.38 -2.98
N CYS A 8 -7.98 -6.52 -2.52
CA CYS A 8 -8.69 -7.80 -2.63
C CYS A 8 -9.94 -7.80 -1.73
N GLY A 9 -11.02 -8.42 -2.19
CA GLY A 9 -12.27 -8.57 -1.42
C GLY A 9 -13.23 -7.38 -1.48
N TYR A 10 -12.86 -6.28 -2.16
CA TYR A 10 -13.74 -5.12 -2.36
C TYR A 10 -13.90 -4.81 -3.85
N HIS A 11 -15.08 -4.34 -4.26
CA HIS A 11 -15.31 -3.75 -5.58
C HIS A 11 -14.67 -2.35 -5.66
N TYR A 12 -13.34 -2.29 -5.52
CA TYR A 12 -12.59 -1.05 -5.61
C TYR A 12 -11.92 -0.93 -6.99
N PRO A 13 -12.09 0.20 -7.71
CA PRO A 13 -11.34 0.44 -8.93
C PRO A 13 -9.85 0.47 -8.63
N GLY A 14 -9.09 -0.38 -9.32
CA GLY A 14 -7.64 -0.44 -9.19
C GLY A 14 -6.99 0.94 -9.40
N ARG A 15 -6.00 1.26 -8.57
CA ARG A 15 -5.22 2.50 -8.68
C ARG A 15 -3.89 2.22 -9.35
N LYS A 16 -3.28 3.27 -9.89
CA LYS A 16 -1.93 3.21 -10.46
C LYS A 16 -1.03 4.13 -9.64
N ILE A 17 0.08 3.60 -9.15
CA ILE A 17 1.06 4.36 -8.38
C ILE A 17 2.39 4.38 -9.12
N ASN A 18 3.21 5.41 -8.86
CA ASN A 18 4.58 5.44 -9.34
C ASN A 18 5.50 4.88 -8.26
N LEU A 19 6.06 3.69 -8.46
CA LEU A 19 7.01 3.10 -7.51
C LEU A 19 8.27 3.96 -7.36
N ALA A 20 8.66 4.68 -8.41
CA ALA A 20 9.86 5.52 -8.40
C ALA A 20 9.68 6.86 -7.64
N SER A 21 8.49 7.15 -7.11
CA SER A 21 8.31 8.29 -6.18
C SER A 21 8.55 7.90 -4.72
N HIS A 22 8.93 6.66 -4.46
CA HIS A 22 9.26 6.14 -3.15
C HIS A 22 10.74 5.74 -3.12
N ASP A 23 11.37 5.93 -1.96
CA ASP A 23 12.79 5.66 -1.70
C ASP A 23 12.99 4.50 -0.71
N SER A 24 11.90 3.94 -0.19
CA SER A 24 11.89 2.84 0.78
C SER A 24 10.52 2.16 0.81
N TYR A 25 10.47 0.96 1.39
CA TYR A 25 9.20 0.29 1.69
C TYR A 25 8.34 1.11 2.65
N ASP A 26 8.92 1.80 3.63
CA ASP A 26 8.16 2.65 4.56
C ASP A 26 7.43 3.78 3.81
N SER A 27 8.12 4.45 2.88
CA SER A 27 7.53 5.47 2.02
C SER A 27 6.39 4.89 1.15
N LEU A 28 6.59 3.70 0.59
CA LEU A 28 5.57 3.00 -0.19
C LEU A 28 4.36 2.64 0.68
N TYR A 29 4.58 2.04 1.86
CA TYR A 29 3.52 1.68 2.79
C TYR A 29 2.70 2.90 3.21
N CYS A 30 3.36 4.01 3.54
CA CYS A 30 2.68 5.28 3.83
C CYS A 30 1.78 5.72 2.66
N GLY A 31 2.29 5.65 1.43
CA GLY A 31 1.52 5.99 0.23
C GLY A 31 0.31 5.06 0.01
N LEU A 32 0.50 3.75 0.19
CA LEU A 32 -0.54 2.75 0.04
C LEU A 32 -1.63 2.89 1.11
N HIS A 33 -1.26 3.06 2.38
CA HIS A 33 -2.22 3.31 3.45
C HIS A 33 -3.01 4.59 3.21
N ARG A 34 -2.37 5.68 2.75
CA ARG A 34 -3.07 6.91 2.36
C ARG A 34 -4.08 6.67 1.21
N LEU A 35 -3.73 5.84 0.23
CA LEU A 35 -4.62 5.50 -0.89
C LEU A 35 -5.84 4.66 -0.47
N PHE A 36 -5.68 3.79 0.53
CA PHE A 36 -6.75 2.93 1.04
C PHE A 36 -7.41 3.45 2.32
N ARG A 37 -7.03 4.63 2.80
CA ARG A 37 -7.52 5.25 4.04
C ARG A 37 -9.05 5.35 4.10
N HIS A 38 -9.72 5.50 2.97
CA HIS A 38 -11.19 5.52 2.89
C HIS A 38 -11.87 4.17 3.16
N PHE A 39 -11.13 3.06 3.10
CA PHE A 39 -11.61 1.71 3.44
C PHE A 39 -11.33 1.33 4.88
N ASP A 40 -10.55 2.15 5.57
CA ASP A 40 -10.27 1.95 6.97
C ASP A 40 -11.50 2.40 7.81
N LYS A 41 -12.12 1.45 8.51
CA LYS A 41 -13.25 1.72 9.40
C LYS A 41 -12.86 2.59 10.60
N ALA A 42 -11.57 2.71 10.91
CA ALA A 42 -11.04 3.52 12.01
C ALA A 42 -10.58 4.93 11.56
N TYR A 43 -10.82 5.32 10.31
CA TYR A 43 -10.41 6.62 9.79
C TYR A 43 -11.25 7.76 10.37
N ASP A 44 -10.62 8.59 11.22
CA ASP A 44 -11.14 9.89 11.64
C ASP A 44 -10.40 11.00 10.86
N PRO A 45 -11.10 11.79 10.03
CA PRO A 45 -10.48 12.87 9.26
C PRO A 45 -9.91 14.02 10.10
N ASN A 46 -10.24 14.11 11.39
CA ASN A 46 -9.72 15.10 12.33
C ASN A 46 -8.56 14.57 13.20
N ASP A 47 -8.21 13.30 13.08
CA ASP A 47 -7.08 12.72 13.79
C ASP A 47 -5.78 13.10 13.06
N SER A 48 -5.07 14.08 13.62
CA SER A 48 -3.78 14.57 13.11
C SER A 48 -2.61 13.70 13.54
N SER A 49 -2.85 12.60 14.27
CA SER A 49 -1.81 11.62 14.54
C SER A 49 -1.56 10.78 13.28
N GLU A 50 -0.69 11.29 12.39
CA GLU A 50 -0.20 10.52 11.24
C GLU A 50 0.58 9.26 11.66
N GLU A 51 0.88 9.10 12.97
CA GLU A 51 1.89 8.16 13.46
C GLU A 51 1.34 6.86 14.10
N GLU A 52 0.04 6.74 14.43
CA GLU A 52 -0.42 5.62 15.30
C GLU A 52 -1.59 4.75 14.78
N ARG A 53 -2.02 4.90 13.52
CA ARG A 53 -3.06 4.02 12.93
C ARG A 53 -2.70 3.49 11.55
N TYR A 54 -1.52 2.90 11.40
CA TYR A 54 -1.32 1.94 10.32
C TYR A 54 -2.01 0.64 10.74
N ASN A 55 -3.27 0.52 10.36
CA ASN A 55 -4.10 -0.63 10.71
C ASN A 55 -3.38 -1.92 10.31
N SER A 56 -3.09 -2.75 11.31
CA SER A 56 -2.28 -3.98 11.26
C SER A 56 -2.87 -5.10 10.39
N ASP A 57 -4.02 -4.87 9.76
CA ASP A 57 -4.81 -5.91 9.11
C ASP A 57 -4.65 -5.94 7.59
N ILE A 58 -3.91 -5.00 6.99
CA ILE A 58 -3.68 -4.94 5.54
C ILE A 58 -2.30 -5.48 5.20
N THR A 59 -2.26 -6.66 4.60
CA THR A 59 -1.04 -7.27 4.07
C THR A 59 -0.89 -6.96 2.58
N PHE A 60 0.29 -6.51 2.17
CA PHE A 60 0.57 -6.15 0.78
C PHE A 60 1.39 -7.22 0.05
N TYR A 61 0.96 -7.56 -1.16
CA TYR A 61 1.63 -8.50 -2.06
C TYR A 61 1.88 -7.85 -3.42
N TYR A 62 2.90 -8.32 -4.14
CA TYR A 62 3.15 -7.93 -5.52
C TYR A 62 3.42 -9.15 -6.41
N LEU A 63 3.23 -8.95 -7.71
CA LEU A 63 3.66 -9.90 -8.74
C LEU A 63 5.04 -9.48 -9.23
N ASP A 64 6.00 -10.38 -9.15
CA ASP A 64 7.34 -10.15 -9.69
C ASP A 64 7.36 -10.25 -11.24
N CYS A 65 8.54 -10.10 -11.82
CA CYS A 65 8.73 -10.19 -13.27
C CYS A 65 8.55 -11.62 -13.83
N GLU A 66 8.62 -12.64 -12.98
CA GLU A 66 8.41 -14.04 -13.32
C GLU A 66 6.92 -14.44 -13.17
N GLY A 67 6.10 -13.56 -12.61
CA GLY A 67 4.68 -13.77 -12.36
C GLY A 67 4.38 -14.47 -11.04
N ASN A 68 5.36 -14.59 -10.13
CA ASN A 68 5.15 -15.14 -8.80
C ASN A 68 4.61 -14.06 -7.85
N THR A 69 3.79 -14.48 -6.89
CA THR A 69 3.31 -13.59 -5.83
C THR A 69 4.30 -13.59 -4.67
N ALA A 70 4.78 -12.41 -4.30
CA ALA A 70 5.71 -12.20 -3.20
C ALA A 70 5.12 -11.20 -2.19
N LEU A 71 5.55 -11.30 -0.94
CA LEU A 71 5.22 -10.33 0.09
C LEU A 71 6.04 -9.05 -0.12
N VAL A 72 5.41 -7.89 0.00
CA VAL A 72 6.12 -6.62 -0.06
C VAL A 72 7.08 -6.54 1.14
N GLY A 73 8.35 -6.19 0.91
CA GLY A 73 9.38 -6.10 1.95
C GLY A 73 10.27 -7.33 2.13
N ASP A 74 9.98 -8.46 1.47
CA ASP A 74 10.84 -9.65 1.52
C ASP A 74 12.16 -9.46 0.75
N ILE A 75 12.13 -8.69 -0.33
CA ILE A 75 13.30 -8.34 -1.15
C ILE A 75 13.79 -6.96 -0.70
N PRO A 76 15.11 -6.66 -0.75
CA PRO A 76 15.60 -5.31 -0.58
C PRO A 76 14.95 -4.33 -1.57
N TRP A 77 14.87 -3.06 -1.16
CA TRP A 77 14.21 -2.01 -1.96
C TRP A 77 14.97 -1.64 -3.25
N GLU A 78 16.31 -1.77 -3.25
CA GLU A 78 17.19 -1.38 -4.36
C GLU A 78 17.17 -2.36 -5.55
#